data_AF-A0A950Q8H8-F1
#
_entry.id   AF-A0A950Q8H8-F1
#
_cell.length_a   1.000
_cell.length_b   1.000
_cell.length_c   1.000
_cell.angle_alpha   90.00
_cell.angle_beta   90.00
_cell.angle_gamma   90.00
#
_symmetry.space_group_name_H-M   'P 1'
#
loop_
_entity.id
_entity.type
_entity.pdbx_description
1 polymer ?
#
loop_
_entity_poly.entity_id
_entity_poly.type
_entity_poly.pdbx_seq_one_letter_code
_entity_poly.pdbx_strand_id
1 'polypeptide(L)'
;MTVIADSAQPRTYGWRSWSDVAREALLAATIGISISFVESGGTKRMPDLHTVVRNVIIMICVMTVGRLLETMLSWAIEQSRVPILFRTALYAGGGWLGYLLGIALSAAAVGVEEEDFAVHSYHFGYSLLGTALGSIIVGMILHHNRKRNDRLQESIARLKEHEFAEKELEIARAMQERLLPPREIRGDGFHVSARTHAAHIVGGDFYDVIRLNDGTVSILVADVAGKGIAASLIMATCKAMIPFLASLGRPAAVMEALNEKLCGELERREFVAMVYAQLDPRSGRVEIVNAGMPEPLLLRGGGCRVITFNGDRYPLGIRGNTRYESVVVDLAADERLLLFSDGLPEAMVGDTPVGYERVESMVCGFESVDALVAQVQAIPGVRIDDDLTVLVLSR
;
A
#
# COMPACT_ATOMS: atom_id res chain seq x y z
N MET A 1 28.60 26.10 3.09
CA MET A 1 28.78 25.99 1.63
C MET A 1 27.40 25.93 1.01
N THR A 2 27.07 27.00 0.28
CA THR A 2 26.05 27.07 -0.79
C THR A 2 24.65 26.56 -0.48
N VAL A 3 23.85 27.47 0.09
CA VAL A 3 22.43 27.64 -0.23
C VAL A 3 22.28 27.51 -1.74
N ILE A 4 21.52 26.51 -2.18
CA ILE A 4 21.15 26.33 -3.58
C ILE A 4 20.35 27.57 -3.96
N ALA A 5 20.97 28.40 -4.80
CA ALA A 5 20.34 29.55 -5.41
C ALA A 5 19.09 29.05 -6.12
N ASP A 6 17.94 29.52 -5.64
CA ASP A 6 16.67 29.41 -6.31
C ASP A 6 16.85 29.96 -7.72
N SER A 7 16.97 29.05 -8.68
CA SER A 7 17.01 29.40 -10.10
C SER A 7 15.62 29.92 -10.42
N ALA A 8 15.42 31.23 -10.26
CA ALA A 8 14.20 31.92 -10.62
C ALA A 8 13.83 31.46 -12.04
N GLN A 9 12.78 30.65 -12.14
CA GLN A 9 12.26 30.23 -13.43
C GLN A 9 12.05 31.48 -14.29
N PRO A 10 12.46 31.47 -15.57
CA PRO A 10 12.40 32.67 -16.40
C PRO A 10 10.95 33.15 -16.49
N ARG A 11 10.65 34.33 -15.90
CA ARG A 11 9.33 34.97 -15.89
C ARG A 11 8.59 34.72 -17.19
N THR A 12 7.55 33.90 -17.18
CA THR A 12 6.88 33.39 -18.40
C THR A 12 5.96 34.42 -19.07
N TYR A 13 6.00 35.68 -18.61
CA TYR A 13 5.06 36.74 -18.94
C TYR A 13 5.76 37.99 -19.48
N GLY A 14 5.17 38.61 -20.50
CA GLY A 14 5.56 39.90 -21.06
C GLY A 14 6.57 39.89 -22.20
N TRP A 15 6.88 41.08 -22.72
CA TRP A 15 7.92 41.30 -23.73
C TRP A 15 9.30 41.16 -23.08
N ARG A 16 10.14 40.28 -23.62
CA ARG A 16 11.49 40.03 -23.11
C ARG A 16 12.55 40.76 -23.91
N SER A 17 12.20 41.19 -25.12
CA SER A 17 13.10 41.84 -26.06
C SER A 17 12.35 42.71 -27.06
N TRP A 18 13.04 43.65 -27.70
CA TRP A 18 12.49 44.47 -28.78
C TRP A 18 12.05 43.65 -30.00
N SER A 19 12.62 42.46 -30.21
CA SER A 19 12.19 41.55 -31.27
C SER A 19 10.83 40.90 -30.98
N ASP A 20 10.47 40.69 -29.71
CA ASP A 20 9.14 40.22 -29.33
C ASP A 20 8.07 41.28 -29.63
N VAL A 21 8.35 42.54 -29.30
CA VAL A 21 7.50 43.70 -29.60
C VAL A 21 7.26 43.80 -31.11
N ALA A 22 8.33 43.71 -31.91
CA ALA A 22 8.26 43.79 -33.36
C ALA A 22 7.44 42.63 -33.96
N ARG A 23 7.60 41.41 -33.43
CA ARG A 23 6.87 40.23 -33.90
C ARG A 23 5.37 40.34 -33.60
N GLU A 24 5.01 40.79 -32.40
CA GLU A 24 3.61 40.98 -32.02
C GLU A 24 2.96 42.12 -32.80
N ALA A 25 3.67 43.23 -33.04
CA ALA A 25 3.18 44.32 -33.88
C ALA A 25 2.96 43.87 -35.34
N LEU A 26 3.85 43.03 -35.88
CA LEU A 26 3.69 42.46 -37.22
C LEU A 26 2.47 41.52 -37.29
N LEU A 27 2.31 40.63 -36.31
CA LEU A 27 1.13 39.77 -36.21
C LEU A 27 -0.15 40.59 -36.11
N ALA A 28 -0.16 41.63 -35.27
CA ALA A 28 -1.28 42.55 -35.13
C ALA A 28 -1.64 43.21 -36.46
N ALA A 29 -0.65 43.72 -37.19
CA ALA A 29 -0.86 44.30 -38.51
C ALA A 29 -1.44 43.29 -39.51
N THR A 30 -0.94 42.04 -39.54
CA THR A 30 -1.47 41.01 -40.44
C THR A 30 -2.93 40.65 -40.13
N ILE A 31 -3.30 40.60 -38.86
CA ILE A 31 -4.68 40.33 -38.44
C ILE A 31 -5.57 41.53 -38.80
N GLY A 32 -5.13 42.76 -38.55
CA GLY A 32 -5.87 43.98 -38.91
C GLY A 32 -6.13 44.10 -40.43
N ILE A 33 -5.13 43.77 -41.25
CA ILE A 33 -5.29 43.68 -42.71
C ILE A 33 -6.33 42.59 -43.06
N SER A 34 -6.23 41.41 -42.45
CA SER A 34 -7.14 40.29 -42.72
C SER A 34 -8.60 40.64 -42.39
N ILE A 35 -8.85 41.30 -41.26
CA ILE A 35 -10.19 41.78 -40.86
C ILE A 35 -10.74 42.77 -41.88
N SER A 36 -9.89 43.65 -42.41
CA SER A 36 -10.29 44.64 -43.43
C SER A 36 -10.83 43.99 -44.71
N PHE A 37 -10.29 42.84 -45.10
CA PHE A 37 -10.80 42.05 -46.23
C PHE A 37 -12.12 41.33 -45.93
N VAL A 38 -12.36 40.98 -44.66
CA VAL A 38 -13.63 40.37 -44.23
C VAL A 38 -14.73 41.44 -44.19
N GLU A 39 -14.43 42.63 -43.66
CA GLU A 39 -15.36 43.77 -43.62
C GLU A 39 -15.75 44.29 -45.00
N SER A 40 -14.86 44.20 -45.99
CA SER A 40 -15.18 44.53 -47.39
C SER A 40 -16.05 43.49 -48.11
N GLY A 41 -16.63 42.54 -47.36
CA GLY A 41 -17.58 41.54 -47.83
C GLY A 41 -16.95 40.44 -48.70
N GLY A 42 -15.63 40.25 -48.62
CA GLY A 42 -14.92 39.24 -49.41
C GLY A 42 -14.97 39.47 -50.93
N THR A 43 -15.34 40.68 -51.38
CA THR A 43 -15.36 41.02 -52.80
C THR A 43 -13.94 41.19 -53.34
N LYS A 44 -13.68 40.87 -54.62
CA LYS A 44 -12.35 40.99 -55.27
C LYS A 44 -11.78 42.43 -55.36
N ARG A 45 -12.40 43.43 -54.72
CA ARG A 45 -11.93 44.81 -54.69
C ARG A 45 -11.05 45.00 -53.45
N MET A 46 -9.92 45.69 -53.61
CA MET A 46 -9.08 46.04 -52.47
C MET A 46 -9.90 46.85 -51.46
N PRO A 47 -9.79 46.56 -50.15
CA PRO A 47 -10.39 47.37 -49.12
C PRO A 47 -9.81 48.79 -49.17
N ASP A 48 -10.62 49.78 -48.82
CA ASP A 48 -10.19 51.17 -48.81
C ASP A 48 -9.00 51.36 -47.85
N LEU A 49 -8.05 52.22 -48.24
CA LEU A 49 -6.83 52.46 -47.48
C LEU A 49 -7.16 52.92 -46.05
N HIS A 50 -8.21 53.72 -45.92
CA HIS A 50 -8.75 54.17 -44.64
C HIS A 50 -9.13 53.00 -43.71
N THR A 51 -9.89 52.02 -44.22
CA THR A 51 -10.33 50.83 -43.46
C THR A 51 -9.14 49.98 -43.03
N VAL A 52 -8.17 49.79 -43.92
CA VAL A 52 -6.96 49.01 -43.62
C VAL A 52 -6.13 49.67 -42.51
N VAL A 53 -5.88 50.99 -42.63
CA VAL A 53 -5.09 51.75 -41.65
C VAL A 53 -5.78 51.74 -40.28
N ARG A 54 -7.09 51.99 -40.24
CA ARG A 54 -7.89 51.91 -39.01
C ARG A 54 -7.76 50.55 -38.32
N ASN A 55 -8.01 49.46 -39.04
CA ASN A 55 -8.05 48.12 -38.45
C ASN A 55 -6.65 47.63 -38.01
N VAL A 56 -5.59 48.07 -38.69
CA VAL A 56 -4.20 47.83 -38.26
C VAL A 56 -3.90 48.56 -36.96
N ILE A 57 -4.25 49.84 -36.84
CA ILE A 57 -4.06 50.63 -35.61
C ILE A 57 -4.81 49.98 -34.45
N ILE A 58 -6.08 49.62 -34.66
CA ILE A 58 -6.90 48.95 -33.65
C ILE A 58 -6.22 47.67 -33.16
N MET A 59 -5.80 46.79 -34.07
CA MET A 59 -5.23 45.51 -33.69
C MET A 59 -3.88 45.64 -32.97
N ILE A 60 -3.04 46.61 -33.37
CA ILE A 60 -1.79 46.91 -32.66
C ILE A 60 -2.10 47.34 -31.23
N CYS A 61 -3.05 48.24 -31.02
CA CYS A 61 -3.44 48.69 -29.68
C CYS A 61 -4.01 47.54 -28.83
N VAL A 62 -4.90 46.70 -29.39
CA VAL A 62 -5.47 45.50 -28.74
C VAL A 62 -4.36 44.60 -28.19
N MET A 63 -3.41 44.21 -29.04
CA MET A 63 -2.37 43.26 -28.67
C MET A 63 -1.36 43.89 -27.69
N THR A 64 -0.95 45.13 -27.93
CA THR A 64 -0.01 45.85 -27.05
C THR A 64 -0.57 46.03 -25.64
N VAL A 65 -1.83 46.47 -25.51
CA VAL A 65 -2.43 46.71 -24.19
C VAL A 65 -2.69 45.39 -23.45
N GLY A 66 -3.16 44.36 -24.15
CA GLY A 66 -3.28 43.00 -23.60
C GLY A 66 -1.97 42.48 -22.99
N ARG A 67 -0.88 42.61 -23.75
CA ARG A 67 0.44 42.15 -23.32
C ARG A 67 1.04 43.00 -22.20
N LEU A 68 0.78 44.31 -22.23
CA LEU A 68 1.21 45.23 -21.17
C LEU A 68 0.55 44.88 -19.84
N LEU A 69 -0.77 44.67 -19.81
CA LEU A 69 -1.49 44.30 -18.60
C LEU A 69 -1.01 42.97 -18.02
N GLU A 70 -0.77 41.98 -18.87
CA GLU A 70 -0.20 40.70 -18.46
C GLU A 70 1.20 40.87 -17.85
N THR A 71 2.02 41.75 -18.43
CA THR A 71 3.37 42.05 -17.92
C THR A 71 3.28 42.72 -16.55
N MET A 72 2.44 43.75 -16.42
CA MET A 72 2.27 44.53 -15.19
C MET A 72 1.70 43.70 -14.05
N LEU A 73 0.80 42.77 -14.35
CA LEU A 73 0.12 41.93 -13.36
C LEU A 73 0.71 40.52 -13.26
N SER A 74 1.86 40.28 -13.89
CA SER A 74 2.54 38.97 -13.91
C SER A 74 2.77 38.38 -12.52
N TRP A 75 3.17 39.21 -11.55
CA TRP A 75 3.32 38.80 -10.16
C TRP A 75 1.99 38.31 -9.53
N ALA A 76 0.88 39.01 -9.80
CA ALA A 76 -0.44 38.61 -9.31
C ALA A 76 -0.94 37.33 -10.01
N ILE A 77 -0.59 37.13 -11.29
CA ILE A 77 -0.86 35.88 -12.02
C ILE A 77 -0.15 34.72 -11.32
N GLU A 78 1.14 34.88 -10.99
CA GLU A 78 1.96 33.84 -10.36
C GLU A 78 1.47 33.45 -8.96
N GLN A 79 0.97 34.40 -8.16
CA GLN A 79 0.44 34.10 -6.82
C GLN A 79 -0.98 33.53 -6.83
N SER A 80 -1.71 33.66 -7.93
CA SER A 80 -3.09 33.18 -8.00
C SER A 80 -3.17 31.66 -8.04
N ARG A 81 -4.11 31.06 -7.29
CA ARG A 81 -4.36 29.61 -7.33
C ARG A 81 -4.94 29.12 -8.66
N VAL A 82 -5.41 30.03 -9.52
CA VAL A 82 -6.00 29.71 -10.83
C VAL A 82 -5.43 30.63 -11.93
N PRO A 83 -4.12 30.49 -12.25
CA PRO A 83 -3.39 31.43 -13.09
C PRO A 83 -3.95 31.51 -14.52
N ILE A 84 -4.55 30.42 -15.02
CA ILE A 84 -5.16 30.41 -16.36
C ILE A 84 -6.37 31.33 -16.41
N LEU A 85 -7.35 31.18 -15.52
CA LEU A 85 -8.57 32.00 -15.52
C LEU A 85 -8.21 33.49 -15.46
N PHE A 86 -7.29 33.84 -14.56
CA PHE A 86 -6.82 35.21 -14.38
C PHE A 86 -6.11 35.73 -15.64
N ARG A 87 -5.24 34.94 -16.28
CA ARG A 87 -4.60 35.29 -17.56
C ARG A 87 -5.62 35.53 -18.67
N THR A 88 -6.61 34.64 -18.85
CA THR A 88 -7.67 34.84 -19.85
C THR A 88 -8.47 36.11 -19.60
N ALA A 89 -8.77 36.42 -18.33
CA ALA A 89 -9.48 37.66 -17.97
C ALA A 89 -8.63 38.90 -18.30
N LEU A 90 -7.32 38.85 -18.09
CA LEU A 90 -6.41 39.94 -18.45
C LEU A 90 -6.30 40.14 -19.97
N TYR A 91 -6.23 39.06 -20.74
CA TYR A 91 -6.22 39.14 -22.21
C TYR A 91 -7.52 39.70 -22.77
N ALA A 92 -8.65 39.27 -22.22
CA ALA A 92 -9.94 39.83 -22.56
C ALA A 92 -9.97 41.32 -22.20
N GLY A 93 -9.70 41.69 -20.94
CA GLY A 93 -9.73 43.08 -20.49
C GLY A 93 -8.76 44.01 -21.22
N GLY A 94 -7.54 43.53 -21.51
CA GLY A 94 -6.54 44.32 -22.23
C GLY A 94 -6.79 44.42 -23.73
N GLY A 95 -7.33 43.36 -24.34
CA GLY A 95 -7.79 43.44 -25.72
C GLY A 95 -8.89 44.50 -25.88
N TRP A 96 -9.76 44.63 -24.88
CA TRP A 96 -10.82 45.64 -24.84
C TRP A 96 -10.30 47.07 -24.70
N LEU A 97 -9.41 47.30 -23.71
CA LEU A 97 -8.81 48.60 -23.51
C LEU A 97 -8.01 49.04 -24.75
N GLY A 98 -7.30 48.09 -25.38
CA GLY A 98 -6.59 48.33 -26.63
C GLY A 98 -7.52 48.59 -27.82
N TYR A 99 -8.67 47.92 -27.92
CA TYR A 99 -9.66 48.19 -28.98
C TYR A 99 -10.21 49.62 -28.88
N LEU A 100 -10.62 50.05 -27.67
CA LEU A 100 -11.13 51.41 -27.43
C LEU A 100 -10.06 52.47 -27.72
N LEU A 101 -8.83 52.24 -27.25
CA LEU A 101 -7.70 53.14 -27.51
C LEU A 101 -7.40 53.23 -29.01
N GLY A 102 -7.42 52.09 -29.71
CA GLY A 102 -7.16 52.00 -31.14
C GLY A 102 -8.21 52.72 -31.98
N ILE A 103 -9.49 52.64 -31.59
CA ILE A 103 -10.55 53.43 -32.24
C ILE A 103 -10.34 54.91 -31.99
N ALA A 104 -10.10 55.34 -30.75
CA ALA A 104 -9.88 56.75 -30.42
C ALA A 104 -8.69 57.33 -31.20
N LEU A 105 -7.59 56.57 -31.30
CA LEU A 105 -6.42 56.94 -32.08
C LEU A 105 -6.71 56.98 -33.59
N SER A 106 -7.48 56.02 -34.10
CA SER A 106 -7.87 56.01 -35.53
C SER A 106 -8.78 57.18 -35.88
N ALA A 107 -9.73 57.52 -34.99
CA ALA A 107 -10.59 58.69 -35.15
C ALA A 107 -9.79 59.99 -35.17
N ALA A 108 -8.80 60.11 -34.27
CA ALA A 108 -7.89 61.27 -34.23
C ALA A 108 -6.92 61.32 -35.42
N ALA A 109 -6.44 60.17 -35.90
CA ALA A 109 -5.46 60.10 -36.97
C ALA A 109 -6.05 60.22 -38.38
N VAL A 110 -7.30 59.77 -38.57
CA VAL A 110 -7.91 59.65 -39.90
C VAL A 110 -9.24 60.43 -40.06
N GLY A 111 -9.77 61.03 -38.98
CA GLY A 111 -10.90 61.95 -39.05
C GLY A 111 -12.27 61.27 -39.27
N VAL A 112 -12.54 60.19 -38.54
CA VAL A 112 -13.77 59.38 -38.67
C VAL A 112 -14.99 60.11 -38.06
N GLU A 113 -16.10 60.21 -38.80
CA GLU A 113 -17.36 60.81 -38.34
C GLU A 113 -18.13 59.92 -37.32
N GLU A 114 -18.92 60.57 -36.45
CA GLU A 114 -19.60 60.00 -35.27
C GLU A 114 -20.62 58.87 -35.57
N GLU A 115 -21.16 58.78 -36.80
CA GLU A 115 -22.21 57.82 -37.16
C GLU A 115 -21.70 56.37 -37.41
N ASP A 116 -20.44 56.19 -37.84
CA ASP A 116 -19.83 54.86 -38.01
C ASP A 116 -19.63 54.12 -36.66
N PHE A 117 -19.71 54.86 -35.55
CA PHE A 117 -19.49 54.36 -34.20
C PHE A 117 -20.71 53.59 -33.62
N ALA A 118 -21.92 53.91 -34.07
CA ALA A 118 -23.17 53.41 -33.47
C ALA A 118 -23.47 51.94 -33.85
N VAL A 119 -23.25 51.55 -35.11
CA VAL A 119 -23.48 50.16 -35.59
C VAL A 119 -22.48 49.18 -34.98
N HIS A 120 -21.28 49.64 -34.65
CA HIS A 120 -20.23 48.82 -34.03
C HIS A 120 -20.44 48.62 -32.51
N SER A 121 -21.31 49.42 -31.85
CA SER A 121 -21.55 49.33 -30.41
C SER A 121 -22.36 48.09 -29.98
N TYR A 122 -23.20 47.51 -30.86
CA TYR A 122 -23.93 46.27 -30.55
C TYR A 122 -23.08 45.01 -30.77
N HIS A 123 -22.33 44.94 -31.87
CA HIS A 123 -21.35 43.87 -32.11
C HIS A 123 -20.25 43.84 -31.03
N PHE A 124 -19.90 45.01 -30.49
CA PHE A 124 -19.06 45.18 -29.31
C PHE A 124 -19.63 44.47 -28.07
N GLY A 125 -20.87 44.73 -27.68
CA GLY A 125 -21.48 44.10 -26.50
C GLY A 125 -21.52 42.56 -26.55
N TYR A 126 -21.88 41.97 -27.70
CA TYR A 126 -21.97 40.51 -27.83
C TYR A 126 -20.60 39.82 -27.94
N SER A 127 -19.59 40.47 -28.52
CA SER A 127 -18.23 39.92 -28.57
C SER A 127 -17.53 39.95 -27.20
N LEU A 128 -17.85 40.92 -26.32
CA LEU A 128 -17.42 40.93 -24.91
C LEU A 128 -17.95 39.71 -24.18
N LEU A 129 -19.26 39.51 -24.26
CA LEU A 129 -19.96 38.45 -23.58
C LEU A 129 -19.48 37.09 -24.10
N GLY A 130 -19.32 36.93 -25.42
CA GLY A 130 -18.85 35.70 -26.03
C GLY A 130 -17.42 35.32 -25.61
N THR A 131 -16.48 36.27 -25.61
CA THR A 131 -15.08 36.00 -25.23
C THR A 131 -14.90 35.77 -23.73
N ALA A 132 -15.63 36.52 -22.88
CA ALA A 132 -15.65 36.30 -21.44
C ALA A 132 -16.26 34.92 -21.10
N LEU A 133 -17.41 34.58 -21.69
CA LEU A 133 -18.06 33.27 -21.50
C LEU A 133 -17.17 32.12 -22.00
N GLY A 134 -16.59 32.23 -23.19
CA GLY A 134 -15.68 31.22 -23.74
C GLY A 134 -14.45 31.01 -22.84
N SER A 135 -13.86 32.09 -22.33
CA SER A 135 -12.72 32.03 -21.42
C SER A 135 -13.05 31.38 -20.08
N ILE A 136 -14.22 31.70 -19.52
CA ILE A 136 -14.72 31.08 -18.28
C ILE A 136 -14.95 29.59 -18.50
N ILE A 137 -15.61 29.20 -19.60
CA ILE A 137 -15.89 27.79 -19.93
C ILE A 137 -14.58 27.01 -20.10
N VAL A 138 -13.65 27.51 -20.92
CA VAL A 138 -12.35 26.85 -21.15
C VAL A 138 -11.56 26.77 -19.84
N GLY A 139 -11.53 27.83 -19.05
CA GLY A 139 -10.83 27.83 -17.77
C GLY A 139 -11.48 26.89 -16.73
N MET A 140 -12.82 26.76 -16.70
CA MET A 140 -13.51 25.76 -15.88
C MET A 140 -13.16 24.34 -16.31
N ILE A 141 -13.15 24.05 -17.62
CA ILE A 141 -12.76 22.73 -18.17
C ILE A 141 -11.31 22.41 -17.79
N LEU A 142 -10.39 23.34 -17.98
CA LEU A 142 -8.98 23.16 -17.64
C LEU A 142 -8.75 23.00 -16.13
N HIS A 143 -9.45 23.80 -15.30
CA HIS A 143 -9.40 23.67 -13.84
C HIS A 143 -9.91 22.30 -13.38
N HIS A 144 -11.05 21.86 -13.93
CA HIS A 144 -11.65 20.58 -13.59
C HIS A 144 -10.78 19.40 -14.02
N ASN A 145 -10.19 19.47 -15.22
CA ASN A 145 -9.28 18.45 -15.72
C ASN A 145 -7.98 18.37 -14.89
N ARG A 146 -7.41 19.51 -14.50
CA ARG A 146 -6.25 19.54 -13.59
C ARG A 146 -6.57 18.89 -12.25
N LYS A 147 -7.68 19.30 -11.62
CA LYS A 147 -8.11 18.74 -10.34
C LYS A 147 -8.41 17.24 -10.40
N ARG A 148 -8.91 16.74 -11.53
CA ARG A 148 -9.09 15.29 -11.77
C ARG A 148 -7.74 14.58 -11.92
N ASN A 149 -6.81 15.15 -12.67
CA ASN A 149 -5.47 14.57 -12.85
C ASN A 149 -4.71 14.49 -11.52
N ASP A 150 -4.79 15.52 -10.67
CA ASP A 150 -4.14 15.51 -9.37
C ASP A 150 -4.69 14.37 -8.48
N ARG A 151 -6.02 14.21 -8.41
CA ARG A 151 -6.67 13.10 -7.69
C ARG A 151 -6.29 11.72 -8.24
N LEU A 152 -6.19 11.61 -9.57
CA LEU A 152 -5.78 10.37 -10.22
C LEU A 152 -4.33 10.04 -9.88
N GLN A 153 -3.44 11.03 -9.89
CA GLN A 153 -2.03 10.85 -9.51
C GLN A 153 -1.90 10.43 -8.03
N GLU A 154 -2.63 11.08 -7.12
CA GLU A 154 -2.67 10.69 -5.71
C GLU A 154 -3.18 9.25 -5.52
N SER A 155 -4.23 8.87 -6.26
CA SER A 155 -4.78 7.51 -6.18
C SER A 155 -3.82 6.47 -6.73
N ILE A 156 -3.16 6.76 -7.86
CA ILE A 156 -2.13 5.87 -8.44
C ILE A 156 -0.93 5.74 -7.50
N ALA A 157 -0.49 6.83 -6.87
CA ALA A 157 0.61 6.78 -5.90
C ALA A 157 0.26 5.88 -4.70
N ARG A 158 -0.93 6.05 -4.12
CA ARG A 158 -1.42 5.20 -3.02
C ARG A 158 -1.53 3.72 -3.42
N LEU A 159 -2.04 3.44 -4.62
CA LEU A 159 -2.13 2.07 -5.12
C LEU A 159 -0.74 1.45 -5.30
N LYS A 160 0.24 2.20 -5.81
CA LYS A 160 1.62 1.73 -5.94
C LYS A 160 2.28 1.45 -4.59
N GLU A 161 2.05 2.32 -3.59
CA GLU A 161 2.55 2.10 -2.23
C GLU A 161 1.94 0.83 -1.62
N HIS A 162 0.64 0.62 -1.79
CA HIS A 162 -0.04 -0.59 -1.32
C HIS A 162 0.47 -1.85 -2.03
N GLU A 163 0.55 -1.83 -3.35
CA GLU A 163 1.05 -2.95 -4.16
C GLU A 163 2.50 -3.29 -3.80
N PHE A 164 3.33 -2.28 -3.55
CA PHE A 164 4.71 -2.49 -3.11
C PHE A 164 4.76 -3.16 -1.73
N ALA A 165 3.97 -2.69 -0.76
CA ALA A 165 3.90 -3.28 0.57
C ALA A 165 3.35 -4.72 0.55
N GLU A 166 2.32 -4.99 -0.26
CA GLU A 166 1.81 -6.36 -0.47
C GLU A 166 2.89 -7.28 -1.02
N LYS A 167 3.66 -6.81 -2.00
CA LYS A 167 4.76 -7.57 -2.59
C LYS A 167 5.88 -7.86 -1.59
N GLU A 168 6.22 -6.92 -0.70
CA GLU A 168 7.18 -7.17 0.38
C GLU A 168 6.68 -8.24 1.35
N LEU A 169 5.38 -8.23 1.69
CA LEU A 169 4.77 -9.26 2.53
C LEU A 169 4.72 -10.63 1.84
N GLU A 170 4.43 -10.69 0.53
CA GLU A 170 4.48 -11.93 -0.25
C GLU A 170 5.89 -12.53 -0.27
N ILE A 171 6.93 -11.70 -0.39
CA ILE A 171 8.32 -12.14 -0.33
C ILE A 171 8.62 -12.71 1.06
N ALA A 172 8.22 -12.02 2.13
CA ALA A 172 8.42 -12.49 3.50
C ALA A 172 7.71 -13.83 3.76
N ARG A 173 6.47 -13.98 3.27
CA ARG A 173 5.72 -15.24 3.30
C ARG A 173 6.46 -16.37 2.60
N ALA A 174 6.93 -16.13 1.38
CA ALA A 174 7.65 -17.13 0.60
C ALA A 174 8.98 -17.54 1.29
N MET A 175 9.62 -16.64 2.02
CA MET A 175 10.79 -16.97 2.84
C MET A 175 10.39 -17.82 4.05
N GLN A 176 9.34 -17.46 4.78
CA GLN A 176 8.85 -18.21 5.93
C GLN A 176 8.43 -19.64 5.55
N GLU A 177 7.67 -19.80 4.45
CA GLU A 177 7.25 -21.12 3.97
C GLU A 177 8.44 -22.04 3.64
N ARG A 178 9.58 -21.48 3.21
CA ARG A 178 10.82 -22.24 2.97
C ARG A 178 11.55 -22.64 4.24
N LEU A 179 11.29 -21.98 5.36
CA LEU A 179 11.85 -22.34 6.66
C LEU A 179 11.08 -23.52 7.29
N LEU A 180 9.83 -23.75 6.93
CA LEU A 180 9.08 -24.90 7.40
C LEU A 180 9.60 -26.19 6.74
N PRO A 181 9.70 -27.30 7.49
CA PRO A 181 10.12 -28.56 6.90
C PRO A 181 8.98 -29.15 6.02
N PRO A 182 9.23 -30.24 5.29
CA PRO A 182 8.19 -30.89 4.50
C PRO A 182 6.99 -31.31 5.35
N ARG A 183 5.80 -31.25 4.74
CA ARG A 183 4.51 -31.64 5.33
C ARG A 183 4.45 -33.07 5.86
N GLU A 184 5.25 -33.97 5.29
CA GLU A 184 5.36 -35.37 5.66
C GLU A 184 6.85 -35.72 5.82
N ILE A 185 7.23 -36.19 7.01
CA ILE A 185 8.61 -36.54 7.33
C ILE A 185 8.62 -37.96 7.88
N ARG A 186 9.32 -38.84 7.17
CA ARG A 186 9.43 -40.27 7.51
C ARG A 186 10.84 -40.59 7.96
N GLY A 187 10.94 -41.47 8.95
CA GLY A 187 12.18 -42.06 9.37
C GLY A 187 11.98 -43.44 9.97
N ASP A 188 13.09 -44.06 10.34
CA ASP A 188 13.04 -45.40 10.92
C ASP A 188 12.41 -45.31 12.32
N GLY A 189 11.20 -45.86 12.47
CA GLY A 189 10.44 -45.87 13.72
C GLY A 189 9.70 -44.57 14.04
N PHE A 190 9.53 -43.66 13.06
CA PHE A 190 8.67 -42.49 13.22
C PHE A 190 8.13 -41.93 11.89
N HIS A 191 6.96 -41.30 11.97
CA HIS A 191 6.31 -40.56 10.90
C HIS A 191 5.63 -39.31 11.46
N VAL A 192 5.98 -38.16 10.91
CA VAL A 192 5.38 -36.86 11.24
C VAL A 192 4.61 -36.33 10.04
N SER A 193 3.34 -35.97 10.28
CA SER A 193 2.49 -35.25 9.33
C SER A 193 2.09 -33.92 9.96
N ALA A 194 2.26 -32.80 9.25
CA ALA A 194 1.97 -31.48 9.79
C ALA A 194 1.32 -30.55 8.76
N ARG A 195 0.39 -29.71 9.21
CA ARG A 195 -0.25 -28.67 8.41
C ARG A 195 -0.27 -27.37 9.20
N THR A 196 0.08 -26.28 8.51
CA THR A 196 -0.03 -24.92 9.04
C THR A 196 -0.89 -24.11 8.08
N HIS A 197 -1.80 -23.33 8.64
CA HIS A 197 -2.67 -22.39 7.95
C HIS A 197 -2.48 -21.02 8.60
N ALA A 198 -1.85 -20.09 7.88
CA ALA A 198 -1.67 -18.74 8.37
C ALA A 198 -2.97 -17.93 8.20
N ALA A 199 -3.41 -17.25 9.25
CA ALA A 199 -4.55 -16.31 9.21
C ALA A 199 -4.17 -14.97 8.56
N HIS A 200 -2.86 -14.66 8.52
CA HIS A 200 -2.30 -13.48 7.89
C HIS A 200 -1.33 -13.85 6.75
N ILE A 201 -0.83 -12.84 6.01
CA ILE A 201 0.14 -13.08 4.93
C ILE A 201 1.40 -13.76 5.48
N VAL A 202 1.81 -13.42 6.70
CA VAL A 202 2.96 -13.98 7.41
C VAL A 202 2.48 -14.35 8.82
N GLY A 203 2.67 -15.61 9.21
CA GLY A 203 2.22 -16.14 10.49
C GLY A 203 3.29 -16.10 11.59
N GLY A 204 2.91 -16.32 12.84
CA GLY A 204 3.81 -16.58 13.97
C GLY A 204 4.09 -18.07 14.18
N ASP A 205 3.13 -18.91 13.81
CA ASP A 205 3.15 -20.36 13.98
C ASP A 205 4.24 -21.06 13.15
N PHE A 206 4.94 -22.01 13.78
CA PHE A 206 5.86 -22.90 13.08
C PHE A 206 6.02 -24.26 13.75
N TYR A 207 6.59 -25.20 13.00
CA TYR A 207 6.98 -26.51 13.50
C TYR A 207 8.34 -26.91 12.94
N ASP A 208 9.00 -27.85 13.62
CA ASP A 208 10.24 -28.44 13.14
C ASP A 208 10.39 -29.90 13.54
N VAL A 209 11.21 -30.64 12.76
CA VAL A 209 11.58 -32.02 13.05
C VAL A 209 13.08 -32.19 12.79
N ILE A 210 13.84 -32.39 13.86
CA ILE A 210 15.30 -32.38 13.84
C ILE A 210 15.81 -33.75 14.32
N ARG A 211 16.57 -34.45 13.48
CA ARG A 211 17.28 -35.67 13.90
C ARG A 211 18.56 -35.29 14.64
N LEU A 212 18.75 -35.81 15.84
CA LEU A 212 19.93 -35.57 16.64
C LEU A 212 21.00 -36.66 16.40
N ASN A 213 22.24 -36.35 16.77
CA ASN A 213 23.38 -37.24 16.56
C ASN A 213 23.30 -38.54 17.37
N ASP A 214 22.54 -38.56 18.47
CA ASP A 214 22.31 -39.74 19.31
C ASP A 214 21.23 -40.68 18.74
N GLY A 215 20.59 -40.29 17.64
CA GLY A 215 19.51 -41.04 16.99
C GLY A 215 18.10 -40.69 17.49
N THR A 216 17.97 -39.79 18.46
CA THR A 216 16.68 -39.24 18.88
C THR A 216 16.18 -38.19 17.88
N VAL A 217 14.89 -37.87 17.95
CA VAL A 217 14.23 -36.92 17.05
C VAL A 217 13.52 -35.87 17.88
N SER A 218 13.93 -34.61 17.72
CA SER A 218 13.24 -33.45 18.29
C SER A 218 12.11 -33.02 17.38
N ILE A 219 10.96 -32.75 17.96
CA ILE A 219 9.73 -32.34 17.28
C ILE A 219 9.15 -31.18 18.07
N LEU A 220 8.74 -30.11 17.40
CA LEU A 220 8.18 -28.96 18.08
C LEU A 220 7.05 -28.32 17.27
N VAL A 221 6.13 -27.69 17.99
CA VAL A 221 5.17 -26.72 17.48
C VAL A 221 5.28 -25.49 18.36
N ALA A 222 5.32 -24.32 17.76
CA ALA A 222 5.43 -23.07 18.46
C ALA A 222 4.61 -21.98 17.79
N ASP A 223 4.05 -21.12 18.63
CA ASP A 223 3.37 -19.89 18.25
C ASP A 223 4.16 -18.69 18.79
N VAL A 224 4.33 -17.68 17.94
CA VAL A 224 5.05 -16.45 18.28
C VAL A 224 4.05 -15.32 18.44
N ALA A 225 3.98 -14.76 19.65
CA ALA A 225 3.10 -13.65 19.94
C ALA A 225 3.43 -12.43 19.07
N GLY A 226 2.44 -11.99 18.31
CA GLY A 226 2.56 -10.88 17.39
C GLY A 226 1.97 -11.23 16.04
N LYS A 227 2.29 -10.44 15.01
CA LYS A 227 1.87 -10.74 13.63
C LYS A 227 2.81 -10.11 12.63
N GLY A 228 2.80 -10.66 11.41
CA GLY A 228 3.56 -10.12 10.30
C GLY A 228 5.06 -10.38 10.43
N ILE A 229 5.86 -9.44 9.93
CA ILE A 229 7.31 -9.62 9.76
C ILE A 229 8.03 -9.80 11.11
N ALA A 230 7.63 -9.08 12.16
CA ALA A 230 8.28 -9.18 13.48
C ALA A 230 8.19 -10.60 14.06
N ALA A 231 7.00 -11.20 14.04
CA ALA A 231 6.79 -12.58 14.50
C ALA A 231 7.62 -13.58 13.68
N SER A 232 7.71 -13.40 12.35
CA SER A 232 8.53 -14.26 11.49
C SER A 232 10.03 -14.21 11.78
N LEU A 233 10.54 -13.06 12.23
CA LEU A 233 11.95 -12.92 12.63
C LEU A 233 12.24 -13.67 13.93
N ILE A 234 11.35 -13.57 14.91
CA ILE A 234 11.46 -14.33 16.17
C ILE A 234 11.38 -15.84 15.88
N MET A 235 10.44 -16.26 15.03
CA MET A 235 10.33 -17.64 14.55
C MET A 235 11.63 -18.13 13.91
N ALA A 236 12.24 -17.35 13.02
CA ALA A 236 13.52 -17.69 12.40
C ALA A 236 14.66 -17.79 13.44
N THR A 237 14.70 -16.89 14.43
CA THR A 237 15.68 -16.92 15.53
C THR A 237 15.53 -18.19 16.36
N CYS A 238 14.32 -18.53 16.80
CA CYS A 238 14.05 -19.75 17.56
C CYS A 238 14.47 -20.99 16.75
N LYS A 239 14.04 -21.08 15.49
CA LYS A 239 14.38 -22.19 14.60
C LYS A 239 15.89 -22.33 14.41
N ALA A 240 16.63 -21.22 14.31
CA ALA A 240 18.09 -21.25 14.18
C ALA A 240 18.77 -21.73 15.47
N MET A 241 18.24 -21.40 16.65
CA MET A 241 18.84 -21.73 17.94
C MET A 241 18.60 -23.17 18.40
N ILE A 242 17.40 -23.70 18.14
CA ILE A 242 16.96 -25.01 18.65
C ILE A 242 17.95 -26.15 18.33
N PRO A 243 18.47 -26.31 17.09
CA PRO A 243 19.43 -27.37 16.79
C PRO A 243 20.69 -27.34 17.67
N PHE A 244 21.16 -26.15 18.06
CA PHE A 244 22.31 -25.99 18.93
C PHE A 244 21.97 -26.30 20.38
N LEU A 245 20.79 -25.90 20.85
CA LEU A 245 20.34 -26.17 22.21
C LEU A 245 19.97 -27.64 22.42
N ALA A 246 19.51 -28.32 21.36
CA ALA A 246 19.15 -29.74 21.41
C ALA A 246 20.30 -30.64 21.85
N SER A 247 21.57 -30.20 21.72
CA SER A 247 22.73 -30.93 22.24
C SER A 247 22.76 -31.06 23.77
N LEU A 248 21.94 -30.30 24.50
CA LEU A 248 21.77 -30.46 25.96
C LEU A 248 21.11 -31.79 26.33
N GLY A 249 20.48 -32.49 25.38
CA GLY A 249 19.97 -33.85 25.53
C GLY A 249 18.72 -34.03 26.39
N ARG A 250 18.29 -32.99 27.12
CA ARG A 250 17.06 -32.99 27.94
C ARG A 250 16.07 -31.92 27.42
N PRO A 251 14.83 -32.28 27.04
CA PRO A 251 13.81 -31.33 26.58
C PRO A 251 13.62 -30.12 27.48
N ALA A 252 13.52 -30.32 28.80
CA ALA A 252 13.36 -29.23 29.75
C ALA A 252 14.55 -28.26 29.72
N ALA A 253 15.78 -28.78 29.63
CA ALA A 253 16.99 -27.95 29.57
C ALA A 253 17.07 -27.14 28.26
N VAL A 254 16.58 -27.70 27.14
CA VAL A 254 16.46 -26.98 25.86
C VAL A 254 15.52 -25.78 26.02
N MET A 255 14.34 -26.00 26.60
CA MET A 255 13.32 -24.96 26.82
C MET A 255 13.79 -23.90 27.81
N GLU A 256 14.46 -24.29 28.90
CA GLU A 256 15.06 -23.36 29.87
C GLU A 256 16.14 -22.49 29.22
N ALA A 257 17.06 -23.10 28.46
CA ALA A 257 18.13 -22.37 27.78
C ALA A 257 17.59 -21.43 26.68
N LEU A 258 16.57 -21.85 25.94
CA LEU A 258 15.90 -21.02 24.96
C LEU A 258 15.20 -19.84 25.63
N ASN A 259 14.49 -20.08 26.73
CA ASN A 259 13.82 -19.04 27.51
C ASN A 259 14.79 -17.97 28.03
N GLU A 260 15.94 -18.37 28.59
CA GLU A 260 16.96 -17.43 29.08
C GLU A 260 17.47 -16.50 27.98
N LYS A 261 17.64 -17.03 26.77
CA LYS A 261 18.05 -16.23 25.61
C LYS A 261 16.94 -15.28 25.18
N LEU A 262 15.72 -15.78 25.03
CA LEU A 262 14.58 -14.96 24.60
C LEU A 262 14.22 -13.87 25.60
N CYS A 263 14.35 -14.11 26.91
CA CYS A 263 14.15 -13.06 27.92
C CYS A 263 15.12 -11.88 27.79
N GLY A 264 16.29 -12.08 27.17
CA GLY A 264 17.25 -11.01 26.90
C GLY A 264 17.05 -10.31 25.55
N GLU A 265 16.28 -10.91 24.64
CA GLU A 265 16.12 -10.45 23.25
C GLU A 265 14.74 -9.86 22.95
N LEU A 266 13.69 -10.41 23.56
CA LEU A 266 12.30 -10.03 23.28
C LEU A 266 11.88 -8.77 24.04
N GLU A 267 11.09 -7.91 23.38
CA GLU A 267 10.52 -6.72 23.99
C GLU A 267 9.29 -7.04 24.88
N ARG A 268 8.79 -6.02 25.59
CA ARG A 268 7.57 -6.17 26.41
C ARG A 268 6.38 -6.55 25.51
N ARG A 269 5.78 -7.72 25.79
CA ARG A 269 4.63 -8.35 25.10
C ARG A 269 4.98 -9.26 23.92
N GLU A 270 6.26 -9.48 23.65
CA GLU A 270 6.70 -10.54 22.73
C GLU A 270 7.01 -11.79 23.56
N PHE A 271 6.53 -12.94 23.08
CA PHE A 271 6.76 -14.23 23.72
C PHE A 271 6.57 -15.35 22.70
N VAL A 272 7.06 -16.54 23.04
CA VAL A 272 6.90 -17.72 22.18
C VAL A 272 6.25 -18.82 23.00
N ALA A 273 5.01 -19.18 22.67
CA ALA A 273 4.42 -20.41 23.17
C ALA A 273 5.02 -21.58 22.40
N MET A 274 5.50 -22.61 23.10
CA MET A 274 6.14 -23.75 22.43
C MET A 274 5.93 -25.06 23.17
N VAL A 275 5.59 -26.10 22.41
CA VAL A 275 5.67 -27.48 22.85
C VAL A 275 6.83 -28.16 22.15
N TYR A 276 7.69 -28.81 22.94
CA TYR A 276 8.87 -29.49 22.45
C TYR A 276 8.84 -30.95 22.93
N ALA A 277 8.96 -31.88 21.99
CA ALA A 277 8.97 -33.31 22.22
C ALA A 277 10.25 -33.93 21.68
N GLN A 278 10.83 -34.87 22.41
CA GLN A 278 11.97 -35.67 21.96
C GLN A 278 11.59 -37.14 21.97
N LEU A 279 11.60 -37.75 20.79
CA LEU A 279 11.31 -39.16 20.57
C LEU A 279 12.62 -39.95 20.48
N ASP A 280 12.71 -41.06 21.21
CA ASP A 280 13.61 -42.16 20.87
C ASP A 280 12.87 -43.15 19.95
N PRO A 281 13.19 -43.21 18.64
CA PRO A 281 12.47 -44.06 17.69
C PRO A 281 12.58 -45.56 18.00
N ARG A 282 13.64 -45.97 18.73
CA ARG A 282 13.91 -47.38 19.04
C ARG A 282 12.96 -47.88 20.12
N SER A 283 12.83 -47.14 21.21
CA SER A 283 11.94 -47.50 22.33
C SER A 283 10.51 -47.03 22.11
N GLY A 284 10.30 -45.91 21.42
CA GLY A 284 9.02 -45.19 21.37
C GLY A 284 8.81 -44.25 22.55
N ARG A 285 9.81 -44.10 23.43
CA ARG A 285 9.74 -43.15 24.54
C ARG A 285 9.74 -41.73 23.99
N VAL A 286 8.74 -40.94 24.35
CA VAL A 286 8.63 -39.52 24.03
C VAL A 286 8.68 -38.71 25.32
N GLU A 287 9.61 -37.77 25.40
CA GLU A 287 9.69 -36.81 26.50
C GLU A 287 9.25 -35.43 26.00
N ILE A 288 8.21 -34.86 26.62
CA ILE A 288 7.49 -33.68 26.15
C ILE A 288 7.59 -32.59 27.20
N VAL A 289 7.76 -31.35 26.77
CA VAL A 289 7.71 -30.14 27.60
C VAL A 289 6.79 -29.13 26.92
N ASN A 290 5.93 -28.49 27.70
CA ASN A 290 4.99 -27.49 27.21
C ASN A 290 5.24 -26.13 27.91
N ALA A 291 5.54 -25.10 27.12
CA ALA A 291 5.69 -23.71 27.53
C ALA A 291 4.60 -22.86 26.90
N GLY A 292 3.36 -23.03 27.37
CA GLY A 292 2.24 -22.14 27.04
C GLY A 292 1.42 -22.52 25.82
N MET A 293 1.65 -23.66 25.19
CA MET A 293 0.80 -24.18 24.11
C MET A 293 -0.41 -24.94 24.66
N PRO A 294 -1.47 -25.17 23.86
CA PRO A 294 -2.49 -26.17 24.12
C PRO A 294 -1.92 -27.54 24.53
N GLU A 295 -2.66 -28.27 25.35
CA GLU A 295 -2.19 -29.56 25.85
C GLU A 295 -2.14 -30.63 24.73
N PRO A 296 -1.01 -31.34 24.57
CA PRO A 296 -0.90 -32.44 23.63
C PRO A 296 -1.92 -33.54 23.88
N LEU A 297 -2.40 -34.15 22.80
CA LEU A 297 -3.34 -35.27 22.86
C LEU A 297 -2.65 -36.57 22.45
N LEU A 298 -2.69 -37.57 23.33
CA LEU A 298 -2.32 -38.94 22.99
C LEU A 298 -3.55 -39.66 22.44
N LEU A 299 -3.46 -40.12 21.20
CA LEU A 299 -4.56 -40.74 20.46
C LEU A 299 -4.39 -42.25 20.48
N ARG A 300 -5.42 -42.96 20.95
CA ARG A 300 -5.42 -44.42 21.08
C ARG A 300 -6.81 -45.00 20.85
N GLY A 301 -6.92 -46.03 20.02
CA GLY A 301 -8.15 -46.84 19.91
C GLY A 301 -9.41 -46.06 19.57
N GLY A 302 -9.29 -44.99 18.78
CA GLY A 302 -10.41 -44.11 18.40
C GLY A 302 -10.77 -43.02 19.42
N GLY A 303 -10.08 -42.95 20.56
CA GLY A 303 -10.20 -41.87 21.54
C GLY A 303 -8.92 -41.06 21.71
N CYS A 304 -8.96 -40.05 22.57
CA CYS A 304 -7.82 -39.23 22.95
C CYS A 304 -7.67 -39.12 24.48
N ARG A 305 -6.44 -38.90 24.94
CA ARG A 305 -6.09 -38.59 26.33
C ARG A 305 -5.24 -37.33 26.35
N VAL A 306 -5.68 -36.33 27.10
CA VAL A 306 -4.91 -35.10 27.35
C VAL A 306 -3.65 -35.42 28.15
N ILE A 307 -2.49 -34.91 27.72
CA ILE A 307 -1.23 -34.97 28.45
C ILE A 307 -1.13 -33.71 29.31
N THR A 308 -1.15 -33.87 30.63
CA THR A 308 -1.10 -32.76 31.60
C THR A 308 0.28 -32.60 32.21
N PHE A 309 0.70 -31.37 32.47
CA PHE A 309 2.00 -31.04 33.07
C PHE A 309 1.82 -30.45 34.48
N ASN A 310 2.75 -30.77 35.39
CA ASN A 310 2.66 -30.39 36.81
C ASN A 310 3.56 -29.19 37.21
N GLY A 311 4.25 -28.57 36.25
CA GLY A 311 5.21 -27.46 36.47
C GLY A 311 4.78 -26.12 35.87
N ASP A 312 5.69 -25.14 35.88
CA ASP A 312 5.48 -23.84 35.22
C ASP A 312 5.31 -24.04 33.71
N ARG A 313 4.33 -23.34 33.13
CA ARG A 313 3.99 -23.38 31.69
C ARG A 313 3.96 -21.98 31.07
N TYR A 314 4.76 -21.05 31.59
CA TYR A 314 4.84 -19.73 31.00
C TYR A 314 5.38 -19.82 29.57
N PRO A 315 4.82 -19.06 28.61
CA PRO A 315 5.47 -18.88 27.32
C PRO A 315 6.91 -18.37 27.48
N LEU A 316 7.76 -18.78 26.54
CA LEU A 316 9.17 -18.42 26.52
C LEU A 316 9.34 -16.90 26.33
N GLY A 317 10.31 -16.32 27.02
CA GLY A 317 10.62 -14.89 26.96
C GLY A 317 9.87 -14.02 27.98
N ILE A 318 8.81 -14.53 28.61
CA ILE A 318 8.04 -13.77 29.60
C ILE A 318 8.77 -13.66 30.94
N ARG A 319 9.36 -14.76 31.40
CA ARG A 319 9.94 -14.86 32.74
C ARG A 319 11.23 -15.66 32.72
N GLY A 320 12.34 -15.00 33.04
CA GLY A 320 13.63 -15.65 33.26
C GLY A 320 13.61 -16.59 34.48
N ASN A 321 14.52 -17.54 34.50
CA ASN A 321 14.65 -18.62 35.50
C ASN A 321 13.39 -19.47 35.70
N THR A 322 12.55 -19.59 34.67
CA THR A 322 11.40 -20.50 34.66
C THR A 322 11.91 -21.94 34.57
N ARG A 323 11.36 -22.83 35.41
CA ARG A 323 11.72 -24.25 35.41
C ARG A 323 10.64 -25.05 34.72
N TYR A 324 10.99 -25.65 33.59
CA TYR A 324 10.06 -26.47 32.83
C TYR A 324 10.16 -27.93 33.26
N GLU A 325 9.02 -28.63 33.33
CA GLU A 325 8.97 -30.05 33.64
C GLU A 325 8.62 -30.88 32.41
N SER A 326 9.36 -31.96 32.21
CA SER A 326 9.04 -32.93 31.17
C SER A 326 8.03 -33.96 31.64
N VAL A 327 7.12 -34.35 30.76
CA VAL A 327 6.28 -35.55 30.90
C VAL A 327 6.77 -36.61 29.93
N VAL A 328 6.85 -37.86 30.39
CA VAL A 328 7.26 -38.99 29.57
C VAL A 328 6.04 -39.82 29.21
N VAL A 329 5.89 -40.14 27.92
CA VAL A 329 4.88 -41.06 27.40
C VAL A 329 5.55 -42.11 26.52
N ASP A 330 5.06 -43.35 26.57
CA ASP A 330 5.48 -44.39 25.65
C ASP A 330 4.50 -44.41 24.47
N LEU A 331 5.00 -44.12 23.27
CA LEU A 331 4.20 -44.12 22.05
C LEU A 331 4.22 -45.53 21.43
N ALA A 332 3.10 -46.23 21.51
CA ALA A 332 2.94 -47.53 20.84
C ALA A 332 2.80 -47.38 19.31
N ALA A 333 2.94 -48.48 18.57
CA ALA A 333 2.90 -48.48 17.11
C ALA A 333 1.52 -48.08 16.52
N ASP A 334 0.44 -48.28 17.28
CA ASP A 334 -0.94 -47.91 16.93
C ASP A 334 -1.41 -46.59 17.56
N GLU A 335 -0.52 -45.93 18.31
CA GLU A 335 -0.80 -44.65 18.98
C GLU A 335 -0.23 -43.48 18.19
N ARG A 336 -0.87 -42.31 18.33
CA ARG A 336 -0.43 -41.07 17.69
C ARG A 336 -0.37 -39.97 18.74
N LEU A 337 0.65 -39.13 18.67
CA LEU A 337 0.76 -37.92 19.48
C LEU A 337 0.37 -36.71 18.61
N LEU A 338 -0.60 -35.95 19.06
CA LEU A 338 -1.08 -34.75 18.39
C LEU A 338 -0.63 -33.50 19.16
N LEU A 339 0.06 -32.61 18.46
CA LEU A 339 0.47 -31.27 18.90
C LEU A 339 -0.27 -30.24 18.04
N PHE A 340 -0.74 -29.15 18.61
CA PHE A 340 -1.46 -28.11 17.88
C PHE A 340 -1.34 -26.75 18.55
N SER A 341 -1.48 -25.68 17.76
CA SER A 341 -1.63 -24.30 18.25
C SER A 341 -3.09 -23.98 18.62
N ASP A 342 -3.27 -22.89 19.34
CA ASP A 342 -4.56 -22.40 19.82
C ASP A 342 -5.51 -21.97 18.70
N GLY A 343 -5.01 -21.63 17.50
CA GLY A 343 -5.86 -21.37 16.34
C GLY A 343 -6.82 -22.51 15.96
N LEU A 344 -6.56 -23.75 16.42
CA LEU A 344 -7.50 -24.87 16.28
C LEU A 344 -8.71 -24.77 17.25
N PRO A 345 -8.55 -24.78 18.58
CA PRO A 345 -9.67 -24.61 19.51
C PRO A 345 -10.28 -23.20 19.51
N GLU A 346 -9.52 -22.16 19.15
CA GLU A 346 -9.98 -20.76 19.17
C GLU A 346 -10.65 -20.30 17.87
N ALA A 347 -10.66 -21.14 16.83
CA ALA A 347 -11.44 -20.88 15.63
C ALA A 347 -12.90 -20.55 15.98
N MET A 348 -13.45 -19.48 15.40
CA MET A 348 -14.73 -18.92 15.79
C MET A 348 -15.87 -19.44 14.91
N VAL A 349 -16.96 -19.88 15.53
CA VAL A 349 -18.23 -20.23 14.87
C VAL A 349 -19.29 -19.26 15.38
N GLY A 350 -19.59 -18.23 14.58
CA GLY A 350 -20.32 -17.07 15.09
C GLY A 350 -19.52 -16.34 16.16
N ASP A 351 -20.09 -16.20 17.36
CA ASP A 351 -19.43 -15.55 18.52
C ASP A 351 -18.86 -16.57 19.53
N THR A 352 -18.83 -17.86 19.19
CA THR A 352 -18.34 -18.93 20.08
C THR A 352 -17.13 -19.64 19.48
N PRO A 353 -16.06 -19.88 20.25
CA PRO A 353 -14.93 -20.69 19.78
C PRO A 353 -15.36 -22.16 19.58
N VAL A 354 -14.64 -22.89 18.72
CA VAL A 354 -14.80 -24.33 18.53
C VAL A 354 -14.64 -25.05 19.87
N GLY A 355 -13.64 -24.66 20.66
CA GLY A 355 -13.37 -25.15 22.01
C GLY A 355 -12.65 -26.50 22.06
N TYR A 356 -11.93 -26.73 23.16
CA TYR A 356 -11.11 -27.92 23.38
C TYR A 356 -11.92 -29.22 23.33
N GLU A 357 -13.11 -29.26 23.95
CA GLU A 357 -13.98 -30.45 24.00
C GLU A 357 -14.42 -30.91 22.61
N ARG A 358 -14.67 -29.95 21.71
CA ARG A 358 -15.03 -30.24 20.33
C ARG A 358 -13.82 -30.71 19.53
N VAL A 359 -12.65 -30.12 19.75
CA VAL A 359 -11.39 -30.60 19.15
C VAL A 359 -11.12 -32.05 19.57
N GLU A 360 -11.22 -32.36 20.86
CA GLU A 360 -11.09 -33.73 21.39
C GLU A 360 -12.08 -34.70 20.72
N SER A 361 -13.33 -34.26 20.52
CA SER A 361 -14.35 -35.04 19.82
C SER A 361 -14.04 -35.23 18.32
N MET A 362 -13.45 -34.24 17.66
CA MET A 362 -13.08 -34.29 16.24
C MET A 362 -11.87 -35.19 15.98
N VAL A 363 -10.93 -35.25 16.91
CA VAL A 363 -9.75 -36.13 16.80
C VAL A 363 -10.09 -37.59 17.16
N CYS A 364 -11.29 -37.86 17.69
CA CYS A 364 -11.81 -39.22 17.79
C CYS A 364 -12.13 -39.76 16.40
N GLY A 365 -11.23 -40.58 15.85
CA GLY A 365 -11.45 -41.28 14.58
C GLY A 365 -11.06 -40.50 13.33
N PHE A 366 -10.35 -39.37 13.44
CA PHE A 366 -9.82 -38.69 12.24
C PHE A 366 -8.72 -39.52 11.56
N GLU A 367 -8.76 -39.54 10.23
CA GLU A 367 -7.87 -40.36 9.40
C GLU A 367 -6.49 -39.71 9.24
N SER A 368 -6.44 -38.41 8.97
CA SER A 368 -5.21 -37.68 8.63
C SER A 368 -5.27 -36.21 9.04
N VAL A 369 -4.12 -35.55 9.18
CA VAL A 369 -4.05 -34.12 9.50
C VAL A 369 -4.84 -33.28 8.49
N ASP A 370 -4.80 -33.63 7.20
CA ASP A 370 -5.60 -32.99 6.17
C ASP A 370 -7.10 -33.12 6.42
N ALA A 371 -7.57 -34.31 6.85
CA ALA A 371 -8.97 -34.53 7.16
C ALA A 371 -9.42 -33.70 8.37
N LEU A 372 -8.58 -33.57 9.40
CA LEU A 372 -8.89 -32.75 10.58
C LEU A 372 -9.01 -31.26 10.20
N VAL A 373 -8.03 -30.73 9.47
CA VAL A 373 -8.07 -29.34 9.00
C VAL A 373 -9.27 -29.09 8.09
N ALA A 374 -9.55 -29.99 7.15
CA ALA A 374 -10.71 -29.91 6.28
C ALA A 374 -12.03 -29.96 7.06
N GLN A 375 -12.12 -30.78 8.11
CA GLN A 375 -13.30 -30.89 8.96
C GLN A 375 -13.57 -29.58 9.71
N VAL A 376 -12.53 -28.90 10.21
CA VAL A 376 -12.65 -27.58 10.83
C VAL A 376 -13.13 -26.55 9.80
N GLN A 377 -12.50 -26.51 8.63
CA GLN A 377 -12.85 -25.57 7.56
C GLN A 377 -14.26 -25.81 6.99
N ALA A 378 -14.77 -27.03 7.07
CA ALA A 378 -16.12 -27.37 6.65
C ALA A 378 -17.21 -26.94 7.64
N ILE A 379 -16.86 -26.47 8.85
CA ILE A 379 -17.83 -25.97 9.81
C ILE A 379 -18.50 -24.70 9.24
N PRO A 380 -19.84 -24.66 9.09
CA PRO A 380 -20.51 -23.51 8.50
C PRO A 380 -20.25 -22.23 9.29
N GLY A 381 -19.74 -21.20 8.60
CA GLY A 381 -19.47 -19.89 9.20
C GLY A 381 -18.23 -19.85 10.11
N VAL A 382 -17.36 -20.85 10.04
CA VAL A 382 -16.09 -20.84 10.78
C VAL A 382 -15.18 -19.72 10.29
N ARG A 383 -14.51 -19.07 11.24
CA ARG A 383 -13.47 -18.07 11.02
C ARG A 383 -12.23 -18.48 11.77
N ILE A 384 -11.14 -18.68 11.05
CA ILE A 384 -9.82 -18.94 11.62
C ILE A 384 -9.11 -17.58 11.62
N ASP A 385 -9.26 -16.86 12.74
CA ASP A 385 -8.74 -15.50 12.89
C ASP A 385 -7.26 -15.48 13.34
N ASP A 386 -6.76 -16.61 13.84
CA ASP A 386 -5.37 -16.83 14.25
C ASP A 386 -4.71 -17.97 13.47
N ASP A 387 -3.39 -18.06 13.51
CA ASP A 387 -2.67 -19.12 12.82
C ASP A 387 -2.99 -20.50 13.41
N LEU A 388 -3.16 -21.48 12.53
CA LEU A 388 -3.51 -22.84 12.91
C LEU A 388 -2.41 -23.79 12.45
N THR A 389 -1.76 -24.45 13.40
CA THR A 389 -0.78 -25.50 13.17
C THR A 389 -1.20 -26.78 13.86
N VAL A 390 -1.14 -27.89 13.12
CA VAL A 390 -1.47 -29.23 13.60
C VAL A 390 -0.35 -30.16 13.16
N LEU A 391 0.22 -30.90 14.12
CA LEU A 391 1.28 -31.87 13.90
C LEU A 391 0.91 -33.20 14.57
N VAL A 392 0.97 -34.29 13.80
CA VAL A 392 0.76 -35.65 14.27
C VAL A 392 2.05 -36.44 14.15
N LEU A 393 2.52 -36.97 15.26
CA LEU A 393 3.61 -37.93 15.36
C LEU A 393 3.02 -39.35 15.51
N SER A 394 3.54 -40.28 14.72
CA SER A 394 3.24 -41.72 14.74
C SER A 394 4.54 -42.52 14.60
N ARG A 395 4.51 -43.84 14.84
CA ARG A 395 5.69 -44.72 14.74
C ARG A 395 5.70 -45.58 13.49
#